data_AF-A0A2K0UAT7-F1
#
_entry.id   AF-A0A2K0UAT7-F1
#
_cell.length_a   1.000
_cell.length_b   1.000
_cell.length_c   1.000
_cell.angle_alpha   90.00
_cell.angle_beta   90.00
_cell.angle_gamma   90.00
#
_symmetry.space_group_name_H-M   'P 1'
#
loop_
_entity.id
_entity.type
_entity.pdbx_description
1 polymer ?
#
loop_
_entity_poly.entity_id
_entity_poly.type
_entity_poly.pdbx_seq_one_letter_code
_entity_poly.pdbx_strand_id
1 'polypeptide(L)'
;MWVTYRNSRWELLLFFCGMLIAENDHIRGAHVPASNPALPMEEKPRSTKTKLWPIFWALFSILGLYLMCQPDGRGEITPGWIWLSSLIPKWWKEERYRYWQSTGAVVFIIAVSHSPRWQRFFNLPVVQYFGKISYALYLMHGPAMHVVGYHFEKWAYGLTGVQGYWYNAGFVLGACFCIPTVVWWADIFWRAVDIPTVKFAKWFESKVIAKA
;
A
#
# COMPACT_ATOMS: atom_id res chain seq x y z
N MET A 1 -4.70 -20.99 1.42
CA MET A 1 -4.97 -20.00 0.35
C MET A 1 -6.32 -20.21 -0.32
N TRP A 2 -6.67 -21.39 -0.85
CA TRP A 2 -7.99 -21.60 -1.48
C TRP A 2 -9.19 -21.39 -0.55
N VAL A 3 -9.10 -21.91 0.68
CA VAL A 3 -10.18 -21.77 1.69
C VAL A 3 -10.37 -20.32 2.15
N THR A 4 -9.30 -19.57 2.34
CA THR A 4 -9.37 -18.14 2.71
C THR A 4 -9.99 -17.32 1.58
N TYR A 5 -9.59 -17.61 0.34
CA TYR A 5 -10.11 -16.93 -0.83
C TYR A 5 -11.59 -17.22 -1.06
N ARG A 6 -12.03 -18.48 -0.86
CA ARG A 6 -13.44 -18.89 -0.99
C ARG A 6 -14.36 -18.29 0.08
N ASN A 7 -13.82 -17.95 1.25
CA ASN A 7 -14.55 -17.28 2.33
C ASN A 7 -14.42 -15.75 2.27
N SER A 8 -14.05 -15.19 1.11
CA SER A 8 -13.88 -13.74 0.91
C SER A 8 -12.86 -13.08 1.86
N ARG A 9 -11.92 -13.85 2.42
CA ARG A 9 -10.81 -13.35 3.25
C ARG A 9 -9.58 -13.09 2.39
N TRP A 10 -9.72 -12.10 1.52
CA TRP A 10 -8.67 -11.64 0.61
C TRP A 10 -7.49 -11.05 1.38
N GLU A 11 -7.73 -10.41 2.53
CA GLU A 11 -6.72 -9.84 3.41
C GLU A 11 -5.75 -10.89 3.95
N LEU A 12 -6.27 -12.07 4.34
CA LEU A 12 -5.43 -13.18 4.80
C LEU A 12 -4.59 -13.74 3.67
N LEU A 13 -5.16 -13.86 2.47
CA LEU A 13 -4.41 -14.32 1.30
C LEU A 13 -3.24 -13.38 1.01
N LEU A 14 -3.49 -12.07 0.96
CA LEU A 14 -2.47 -11.05 0.74
C LEU A 14 -1.39 -11.10 1.81
N PHE A 15 -1.76 -11.28 3.08
CA PHE A 15 -0.82 -11.43 4.17
C PHE A 15 0.10 -12.64 3.97
N PHE A 16 -0.45 -13.82 3.66
CA PHE A 16 0.35 -15.01 3.39
C PHE A 16 1.24 -14.86 2.14
N CYS A 17 0.73 -14.25 1.06
CA CYS A 17 1.53 -13.95 -0.12
C CYS A 17 2.70 -13.01 0.22
N GLY A 18 2.45 -11.96 1.02
CA GLY A 18 3.50 -11.05 1.47
C GLY A 18 4.58 -11.76 2.30
N MET A 19 4.18 -12.66 3.19
CA MET A 19 5.11 -13.48 3.97
C MET A 19 5.99 -14.36 3.06
N LEU A 20 5.42 -15.03 2.07
CA LEU A 20 6.17 -15.85 1.11
C LEU A 20 7.13 -15.02 0.25
N ILE A 21 6.72 -13.83 -0.17
CA ILE A 21 7.58 -12.92 -0.93
C ILE A 21 8.74 -12.44 -0.06
N ALA A 22 8.49 -12.09 1.20
CA ALA A 22 9.51 -11.66 2.13
C ALA A 22 10.54 -12.77 2.40
N GLU A 23 10.08 -14.01 2.60
CA GLU A 23 10.94 -15.19 2.74
C GLU A 23 11.79 -15.41 1.48
N ASN A 24 11.19 -15.32 0.31
CA ASN A 24 11.91 -15.45 -0.96
C ASN A 24 12.96 -14.34 -1.14
N ASP A 25 12.65 -13.09 -0.77
CA ASP A 25 13.60 -11.98 -0.82
C ASP A 25 14.73 -12.15 0.22
N HIS A 26 14.46 -12.78 1.36
CA HIS A 26 15.48 -13.16 2.34
C HIS A 26 16.42 -14.24 1.78
N ILE A 27 15.88 -15.33 1.22
CA ILE A 27 16.66 -16.42 0.59
C ILE A 27 17.52 -15.89 -0.58
N ARG A 28 17.01 -14.92 -1.33
CA ARG A 28 17.74 -14.28 -2.43
C ARG A 28 18.85 -13.33 -1.98
N GLY A 29 18.95 -13.04 -0.69
CA GLY A 29 19.89 -12.07 -0.14
C GLY A 29 19.64 -10.64 -0.60
N ALA A 30 18.38 -10.28 -0.92
CA ALA A 30 18.05 -9.00 -1.55
C ALA A 30 18.35 -7.77 -0.68
N HIS A 31 18.45 -7.96 0.65
CA HIS A 31 18.67 -6.90 1.64
C HIS A 31 19.99 -7.05 2.41
N VAL A 32 20.88 -7.95 1.99
CA VAL A 32 22.22 -8.09 2.61
C VAL A 32 23.05 -6.87 2.17
N PRO A 33 23.47 -5.99 3.10
CA PRO A 33 24.34 -4.88 2.76
C PRO A 33 25.67 -5.45 2.24
N ALA A 34 26.20 -4.89 1.15
CA ALA A 34 27.50 -5.28 0.61
C ALA A 34 28.69 -4.98 1.56
N SER A 35 28.43 -4.48 2.77
CA SER A 35 29.44 -4.12 3.76
C SER A 35 29.67 -5.27 4.74
N ASN A 36 30.84 -5.91 4.58
CA ASN A 36 31.44 -6.98 5.38
C ASN A 36 30.90 -8.41 5.16
N PRO A 37 31.42 -9.13 4.15
CA PRO A 37 31.39 -10.58 4.18
C PRO A 37 32.33 -11.05 5.30
N ALA A 38 31.80 -11.49 6.43
CA ALA A 38 32.57 -12.18 7.47
C ALA A 38 33.13 -13.54 6.99
N LEU A 39 32.72 -13.99 5.80
CA LEU A 39 33.15 -15.20 5.13
C LEU A 39 33.39 -14.90 3.65
N PRO A 40 34.38 -15.54 2.98
CA PRO A 40 34.57 -15.39 1.56
C PRO A 40 33.30 -15.89 0.86
N MET A 41 32.47 -14.95 0.38
CA MET A 41 31.33 -15.26 -0.45
C MET A 41 31.89 -15.82 -1.74
N GLU A 42 31.57 -17.08 -2.05
CA GLU A 42 31.71 -17.59 -3.41
C GLU A 42 31.11 -16.54 -4.35
N GLU A 43 31.94 -16.06 -5.27
CA GLU A 43 31.57 -15.06 -6.25
C GLU A 43 30.56 -15.73 -7.20
N LYS A 44 29.26 -15.71 -6.82
CA LYS A 44 28.19 -16.17 -7.71
C LYS A 44 28.40 -15.43 -9.03
N PRO A 45 28.60 -16.13 -10.15
CA PRO A 45 28.93 -15.50 -11.41
C PRO A 45 27.86 -14.46 -11.67
N ARG A 46 28.31 -13.21 -11.86
CA ARG A 46 27.45 -12.04 -12.06
C ARG A 46 26.62 -12.33 -13.31
N SER A 47 25.44 -12.91 -13.10
CA SER A 47 24.55 -13.35 -14.17
C SER A 47 24.35 -12.14 -15.08
N THR A 48 24.81 -12.27 -16.32
CA THR A 48 24.68 -11.28 -17.38
C THR A 48 23.19 -11.19 -17.71
N LYS A 49 22.41 -10.55 -16.83
CA LYS A 49 20.97 -10.42 -17.02
C LYS A 49 20.79 -9.63 -18.31
N THR A 50 20.22 -10.31 -19.29
CA THR A 50 19.89 -9.80 -20.62
C THR A 50 19.19 -8.44 -20.48
N LYS A 51 19.48 -7.49 -21.38
CA LYS A 51 18.88 -6.13 -21.37
C LYS A 51 17.34 -6.11 -21.32
N LEU A 52 16.70 -7.23 -21.63
CA LEU A 52 15.24 -7.44 -21.58
C LEU A 52 14.69 -7.68 -20.16
N TRP A 53 15.51 -8.14 -19.22
CA TRP A 53 15.09 -8.42 -17.84
C TRP A 53 14.41 -7.23 -17.12
N PRO A 54 14.98 -6.00 -17.14
CA PRO A 54 14.30 -4.85 -16.54
C PRO A 54 13.01 -4.46 -17.27
N ILE A 55 12.91 -4.73 -18.59
CA ILE A 55 11.72 -4.44 -19.39
C ILE A 55 10.59 -5.40 -19.01
N PHE A 56 10.92 -6.69 -18.82
CA PHE A 56 9.98 -7.69 -18.33
C PHE A 56 9.34 -7.27 -17.01
N TRP A 57 10.15 -6.88 -16.01
CA TRP A 57 9.61 -6.42 -14.72
C TRP A 57 8.84 -5.11 -14.80
N ALA A 58 9.20 -4.21 -15.73
CA ALA A 58 8.42 -3.01 -15.98
C ALA A 58 7.03 -3.36 -16.53
N LEU A 59 6.94 -4.22 -17.55
CA LEU A 59 5.66 -4.68 -18.09
C LEU A 59 4.84 -5.45 -17.05
N PHE A 60 5.50 -6.28 -16.24
CA PHE A 60 4.86 -7.02 -15.16
C PHE A 60 4.31 -6.08 -14.07
N SER A 61 5.01 -4.98 -13.77
CA SER A 61 4.50 -3.95 -12.86
C SER A 61 3.31 -3.18 -13.44
N ILE A 62 3.31 -2.91 -14.76
CA ILE A 62 2.17 -2.27 -15.44
C ILE A 62 0.95 -3.20 -15.41
N LEU A 63 1.15 -4.50 -15.62
CA LEU A 63 0.08 -5.49 -15.48
C LEU A 63 -0.49 -5.51 -14.05
N GLY A 64 0.38 -5.52 -13.04
CA GLY A 64 -0.05 -5.45 -11.63
C GLY A 64 -0.87 -4.20 -11.33
N LEU A 65 -0.38 -3.02 -11.76
CA LEU A 65 -1.09 -1.75 -11.62
C LEU A 65 -2.42 -1.75 -12.37
N TYR A 66 -2.46 -2.30 -13.59
CA TYR A 66 -3.70 -2.43 -14.36
C TYR A 66 -4.72 -3.23 -13.57
N LEU A 67 -4.36 -4.41 -13.04
CA LEU A 67 -5.25 -5.24 -12.23
C LEU A 67 -5.71 -4.55 -10.92
N MET A 68 -4.87 -3.69 -10.34
CA MET A 68 -5.23 -2.89 -9.16
C MET A 68 -6.20 -1.74 -9.46
N CYS A 69 -6.30 -1.31 -10.71
CA CYS A 69 -7.23 -0.24 -11.13
C CYS A 69 -8.66 -0.75 -11.43
N GLN A 70 -9.04 -1.95 -10.94
CA GLN A 70 -10.39 -2.48 -11.12
C GLN A 70 -11.40 -1.49 -10.52
N PRO A 71 -12.41 -1.03 -11.28
CA PRO A 71 -13.41 -0.12 -10.77
C PRO A 71 -14.28 -0.78 -9.70
N ASP A 72 -14.55 -0.04 -8.63
CA ASP A 72 -15.33 -0.51 -7.47
C ASP A 72 -16.76 -0.92 -7.84
N GLY A 73 -17.31 -0.29 -8.87
CA GLY A 73 -18.62 -0.61 -9.43
C GLY A 73 -18.60 -0.59 -10.95
N ARG A 74 -19.60 -1.23 -11.57
CA ARG A 74 -19.84 -1.17 -13.03
C ARG A 74 -18.68 -1.67 -13.90
N GLY A 75 -17.83 -2.57 -13.36
CA GLY A 75 -16.78 -3.24 -14.14
C GLY A 75 -17.31 -3.99 -15.37
N GLU A 76 -18.56 -4.47 -15.31
CA GLU A 76 -19.24 -5.18 -16.40
C GLU A 76 -19.55 -4.30 -17.63
N ILE A 77 -19.61 -2.98 -17.46
CA ILE A 77 -19.87 -2.03 -18.55
C ILE A 77 -18.66 -1.15 -18.87
N THR A 78 -17.59 -1.26 -18.06
CA THR A 78 -16.39 -0.43 -18.22
C THR A 78 -15.48 -1.05 -19.27
N PRO A 79 -15.17 -0.34 -20.37
CA PRO A 79 -14.24 -0.84 -21.39
C PRO A 79 -12.90 -1.26 -20.77
N GLY A 80 -12.36 -2.41 -21.20
CA GLY A 80 -11.15 -3.02 -20.62
C GLY A 80 -11.42 -3.97 -19.44
N TRP A 81 -12.51 -3.75 -18.70
CA TRP A 81 -12.86 -4.55 -17.52
C TRP A 81 -14.01 -5.53 -17.72
N ILE A 82 -14.75 -5.43 -18.82
CA ILE A 82 -15.88 -6.32 -19.14
C ILE A 82 -15.44 -7.79 -19.08
N TRP A 83 -14.36 -8.13 -19.78
CA TRP A 83 -13.84 -9.49 -19.83
C TRP A 83 -13.30 -9.94 -18.46
N LEU A 84 -12.48 -9.12 -17.79
CA LEU A 84 -11.96 -9.43 -16.46
C LEU A 84 -13.07 -9.61 -15.42
N SER A 85 -14.11 -8.79 -15.48
CA SER A 85 -15.27 -8.89 -14.57
C SER A 85 -16.04 -10.19 -14.79
N SER A 86 -16.11 -10.69 -16.04
CA SER A 86 -16.76 -11.96 -16.35
C SER A 86 -16.02 -13.20 -15.80
N LEU A 87 -14.70 -13.08 -15.59
CA LEU A 87 -13.85 -14.13 -15.02
C LEU A 87 -13.94 -14.22 -13.49
N ILE A 88 -14.58 -13.23 -12.83
CA ILE A 88 -14.76 -13.26 -11.38
C ILE A 88 -15.72 -14.40 -11.04
N PRO A 89 -15.31 -15.37 -10.22
CA PRO A 89 -16.16 -16.51 -9.91
C PRO A 89 -17.45 -16.10 -9.18
N LYS A 90 -18.57 -16.76 -9.50
CA LYS A 90 -19.90 -16.46 -8.91
C LYS A 90 -19.96 -16.62 -7.38
N TRP A 91 -19.03 -17.38 -6.79
CA TRP A 91 -18.95 -17.54 -5.34
C TRP A 91 -18.31 -16.33 -4.63
N TRP A 92 -17.68 -15.41 -5.36
CA TRP A 92 -17.14 -14.16 -4.84
C TRP A 92 -18.25 -13.12 -4.69
N LYS A 93 -18.87 -13.08 -3.52
CA LYS A 93 -20.04 -12.20 -3.25
C LYS A 93 -19.66 -10.86 -2.64
N GLU A 94 -18.67 -10.83 -1.75
CA GLU A 94 -18.20 -9.60 -1.11
C GLU A 94 -17.30 -8.81 -2.06
N GLU A 95 -17.64 -7.55 -2.31
CA GLU A 95 -16.79 -6.56 -2.98
C GLU A 95 -16.02 -7.12 -4.19
N ARG A 96 -16.75 -7.40 -5.28
CA ARG A 96 -16.23 -8.06 -6.51
C ARG A 96 -14.92 -7.47 -7.02
N TYR A 97 -14.73 -6.17 -6.89
CA TYR A 97 -13.55 -5.48 -7.34
C TYR A 97 -12.26 -5.93 -6.63
N ARG A 98 -12.36 -6.42 -5.39
CA ARG A 98 -11.21 -6.88 -4.59
C ARG A 98 -10.52 -8.12 -5.16
N TYR A 99 -11.20 -8.90 -6.00
CA TYR A 99 -10.65 -10.11 -6.61
C TYR A 99 -9.39 -9.79 -7.45
N TRP A 100 -9.55 -8.89 -8.42
CA TRP A 100 -8.45 -8.48 -9.30
C TRP A 100 -7.47 -7.54 -8.60
N GLN A 101 -7.94 -6.69 -7.70
CA GLN A 101 -7.05 -5.83 -6.90
C GLN A 101 -6.08 -6.65 -6.05
N SER A 102 -6.55 -7.72 -5.41
CA SER A 102 -5.70 -8.59 -4.60
C SER A 102 -4.65 -9.31 -5.46
N THR A 103 -5.08 -9.85 -6.60
CA THR A 103 -4.16 -10.50 -7.54
C THR A 103 -3.13 -9.51 -8.10
N GLY A 104 -3.59 -8.31 -8.48
CA GLY A 104 -2.75 -7.22 -8.97
C GLY A 104 -1.73 -6.75 -7.94
N ALA A 105 -2.11 -6.65 -6.66
CA ALA A 105 -1.21 -6.29 -5.57
C ALA A 105 -0.06 -7.29 -5.41
N VAL A 106 -0.34 -8.60 -5.45
CA VAL A 106 0.70 -9.64 -5.38
C VAL A 106 1.64 -9.55 -6.57
N VAL A 107 1.09 -9.45 -7.79
CA VAL A 107 1.88 -9.29 -9.03
C VAL A 107 2.77 -8.06 -8.97
N PHE A 108 2.22 -6.93 -8.52
CA PHE A 108 2.93 -5.67 -8.43
C PHE A 108 4.08 -5.74 -7.41
N ILE A 109 3.84 -6.28 -6.21
CA ILE A 109 4.90 -6.42 -5.18
C ILE A 109 6.05 -7.29 -5.69
N ILE A 110 5.75 -8.43 -6.35
CA ILE A 110 6.79 -9.27 -6.95
C ILE A 110 7.59 -8.48 -7.99
N ALA A 111 6.93 -7.65 -8.80
CA ALA A 111 7.59 -6.78 -9.78
C ALA A 111 8.49 -5.73 -9.11
N VAL A 112 8.02 -5.12 -8.02
CA VAL A 112 8.78 -4.15 -7.23
C VAL A 112 10.03 -4.80 -6.62
N SER A 113 9.92 -6.00 -6.04
CA SER A 113 11.05 -6.76 -5.48
C SER A 113 12.16 -7.09 -6.49
N HIS A 114 11.87 -7.03 -7.79
CA HIS A 114 12.83 -7.32 -8.85
C HIS A 114 13.21 -6.10 -9.70
N SER A 115 12.62 -4.93 -9.46
CA SER A 115 12.84 -3.70 -10.22
C SER A 115 13.55 -2.63 -9.37
N PRO A 116 14.84 -2.35 -9.62
CA PRO A 116 15.58 -1.32 -8.88
C PRO A 116 14.98 0.09 -9.00
N ARG A 117 14.25 0.38 -10.08
CA ARG A 117 13.59 1.68 -10.28
C ARG A 117 12.43 1.87 -9.30
N TRP A 118 11.60 0.84 -9.15
CA TRP A 118 10.50 0.86 -8.19
C TRP A 118 11.02 0.90 -6.75
N GLN A 119 12.04 0.11 -6.42
CA GLN A 119 12.68 0.15 -5.11
C GLN A 119 13.21 1.56 -4.80
N ARG A 120 13.87 2.23 -5.75
CA ARG A 120 14.34 3.61 -5.56
C ARG A 120 13.19 4.58 -5.27
N PHE A 121 12.07 4.45 -5.99
CA PHE A 121 10.89 5.28 -5.77
C PHE A 121 10.28 5.06 -4.37
N PHE A 122 10.05 3.81 -3.97
CA PHE A 122 9.47 3.51 -2.66
C PHE A 122 10.41 3.82 -1.49
N ASN A 123 11.73 3.86 -1.72
CA ASN A 123 12.72 4.27 -0.73
C ASN A 123 12.93 5.81 -0.67
N LEU A 124 12.14 6.61 -1.37
CA LEU A 124 12.19 8.07 -1.23
C LEU A 124 11.79 8.48 0.20
N PRO A 125 12.43 9.51 0.79
CA PRO A 125 12.15 9.94 2.17
C PRO A 125 10.67 10.29 2.42
N VAL A 126 10.03 10.92 1.44
CA VAL A 126 8.61 11.30 1.50
C VAL A 126 7.71 10.06 1.56
N VAL A 127 7.98 9.07 0.70
CA VAL A 127 7.19 7.82 0.67
C VAL A 127 7.38 7.04 1.96
N GLN A 128 8.60 6.97 2.48
CA GLN A 128 8.92 6.34 3.76
C GLN A 128 8.27 7.07 4.95
N TYR A 129 8.20 8.40 4.90
CA TYR A 129 7.49 9.19 5.91
C TYR A 129 6.00 8.84 5.94
N PHE A 130 5.32 8.85 4.79
CA PHE A 130 3.92 8.44 4.70
C PHE A 130 3.72 6.97 5.09
N GLY A 131 4.69 6.10 4.84
CA GLY A 131 4.69 4.73 5.35
C GLY A 131 4.67 4.67 6.89
N LYS A 132 5.50 5.48 7.56
CA LYS A 132 5.57 5.54 9.04
C LYS A 132 4.29 6.03 9.68
N ILE A 133 3.64 7.04 9.10
CA ILE A 133 2.38 7.60 9.63
C ILE A 133 1.12 6.93 9.07
N SER A 134 1.24 5.90 8.23
CA SER A 134 0.11 5.28 7.52
C SER A 134 -0.97 4.74 8.46
N TYR A 135 -0.56 4.07 9.54
CA TYR A 135 -1.47 3.59 10.58
C TYR A 135 -2.15 4.76 11.32
N ALA A 136 -1.38 5.78 11.69
CA ALA A 136 -1.92 6.98 12.32
C ALA A 136 -2.90 7.73 11.41
N LEU A 137 -2.63 7.82 10.10
CA LEU A 137 -3.54 8.39 9.10
C LEU A 137 -4.85 7.60 9.05
N TYR A 138 -4.78 6.27 9.00
CA TYR A 138 -5.97 5.42 9.01
C TYR A 138 -6.84 5.65 10.25
N LEU A 139 -6.25 5.79 11.43
CA LEU A 139 -7.02 6.06 12.65
C LEU A 139 -7.53 7.51 12.74
N MET A 140 -6.70 8.48 12.40
CA MET A 140 -6.97 9.89 12.68
C MET A 140 -7.78 10.60 11.59
N HIS A 141 -7.89 10.06 10.38
CA HIS A 141 -8.65 10.71 9.31
C HIS A 141 -10.12 10.94 9.69
N GLY A 142 -10.79 9.94 10.28
CA GLY A 142 -12.19 10.06 10.71
C GLY A 142 -12.37 11.17 11.76
N PRO A 143 -11.69 11.09 12.92
CA PRO A 143 -11.74 12.14 13.94
C PRO A 143 -11.39 13.54 13.41
N ALA A 144 -10.33 13.66 12.61
CA ALA A 144 -9.93 14.95 12.05
C ALA A 144 -11.01 15.53 11.11
N MET A 145 -11.64 14.68 10.28
CA MET A 145 -12.72 15.10 9.39
C MET A 145 -13.96 15.53 10.17
N HIS A 146 -14.36 14.77 11.21
CA HIS A 146 -15.52 15.07 12.02
C HIS A 146 -15.37 16.32 12.88
N VAL A 147 -14.17 16.61 13.39
CA VAL A 147 -13.93 17.78 14.27
C VAL A 147 -13.70 19.07 13.48
N VAL A 148 -12.93 19.00 12.38
CA VAL A 148 -12.53 20.21 11.63
C VAL A 148 -12.79 20.11 10.14
N GLY A 149 -12.64 18.94 9.53
CA GLY A 149 -12.76 18.76 8.07
C GLY A 149 -14.12 19.24 7.51
N TYR A 150 -15.23 18.85 8.12
CA TYR A 150 -16.55 19.30 7.67
C TYR A 150 -16.76 20.81 7.81
N HIS A 151 -16.04 21.47 8.73
CA HIS A 151 -16.07 22.91 8.83
C HIS A 151 -15.38 23.56 7.63
N PHE A 152 -14.20 23.04 7.23
CA PHE A 152 -13.50 23.52 6.03
C PHE A 152 -14.29 23.28 4.75
N GLU A 153 -14.93 22.11 4.61
CA GLU A 153 -15.79 21.83 3.46
C GLU A 153 -16.97 22.80 3.39
N LYS A 154 -17.68 23.00 4.52
CA LYS A 154 -18.81 23.94 4.57
C LYS A 154 -18.39 25.37 4.25
N TRP A 155 -17.23 25.80 4.77
CA TRP A 155 -16.66 27.11 4.46
C TRP A 155 -16.30 27.24 2.98
N ALA A 156 -15.60 26.26 2.41
CA ALA A 156 -15.19 26.27 1.01
C ALA A 156 -16.39 26.32 0.07
N TYR A 157 -17.42 25.49 0.30
CA TYR A 157 -18.66 25.53 -0.47
C TYR A 157 -19.51 26.77 -0.22
N GLY A 158 -19.37 27.40 0.94
CA GLY A 158 -19.98 28.72 1.22
C GLY A 158 -19.40 29.82 0.33
N LEU A 159 -18.13 29.71 -0.08
CA LEU A 159 -17.47 30.68 -0.95
C LEU A 159 -17.67 30.38 -2.44
N THR A 160 -17.58 29.12 -2.85
CA THR A 160 -17.65 28.74 -4.27
C THR A 160 -19.07 28.45 -4.74
N GLY A 161 -19.95 28.02 -3.83
CA GLY A 161 -21.24 27.45 -4.18
C GLY A 161 -21.15 25.97 -4.58
N VAL A 162 -22.32 25.34 -4.70
CA VAL A 162 -22.48 23.87 -4.83
C VAL A 162 -22.88 23.44 -6.25
N GLN A 163 -22.85 24.35 -7.22
CA GLN A 163 -23.36 24.09 -8.57
C GLN A 163 -22.30 24.30 -9.67
N GLY A 164 -22.37 23.46 -10.69
CA GLY A 164 -21.56 23.58 -11.90
C GLY A 164 -20.06 23.44 -11.64
N TYR A 165 -19.26 24.18 -12.42
CA TYR A 165 -17.80 24.15 -12.32
C TYR A 165 -17.27 24.58 -10.95
N TRP A 166 -17.99 25.48 -10.26
CA TRP A 166 -17.59 25.98 -8.95
C TRP A 166 -17.64 24.94 -7.84
N TYR A 167 -18.41 23.85 -8.01
CA TYR A 167 -18.37 22.70 -7.11
C TYR A 167 -16.97 22.06 -7.06
N ASN A 168 -16.32 21.90 -8.23
CA ASN A 168 -14.97 21.33 -8.30
C ASN A 168 -13.95 22.26 -7.64
N ALA A 169 -14.11 23.58 -7.82
CA ALA A 169 -13.26 24.56 -7.15
C ALA A 169 -13.42 24.51 -5.62
N GLY A 170 -14.65 24.39 -5.12
CA GLY A 170 -14.94 24.22 -3.69
C GLY A 170 -14.36 22.93 -3.12
N PHE A 171 -14.44 21.84 -3.87
CA PHE A 171 -13.83 20.56 -3.49
C PHE A 171 -12.31 20.67 -3.36
N VAL A 172 -11.64 21.25 -4.37
CA VAL A 172 -10.17 21.45 -4.34
C VAL A 172 -9.78 22.38 -3.19
N LEU A 173 -10.51 23.47 -2.99
CA LEU A 173 -10.27 24.41 -1.89
C LEU A 173 -10.41 23.73 -0.54
N GLY A 174 -11.49 22.99 -0.30
CA GLY A 174 -11.70 22.21 0.93
C GLY A 174 -10.59 21.18 1.13
N ALA A 175 -10.21 20.44 0.08
CA ALA A 175 -9.14 19.45 0.14
C ALA A 175 -7.77 20.06 0.52
N CYS A 176 -7.48 21.28 0.06
CA CYS A 176 -6.26 22.01 0.43
C CYS A 176 -6.14 22.29 1.94
N PHE A 177 -7.25 22.32 2.69
CA PHE A 177 -7.24 22.47 4.15
C PHE A 177 -7.43 21.13 4.88
N CYS A 178 -8.35 20.28 4.40
CA CYS A 178 -8.64 18.98 5.00
C CYS A 178 -7.42 18.05 4.97
N ILE A 179 -6.75 17.91 3.81
CA ILE A 179 -5.64 16.96 3.67
C ILE A 179 -4.47 17.32 4.59
N PRO A 180 -3.95 18.56 4.62
CA PRO A 180 -2.87 18.92 5.55
C PRO A 180 -3.28 18.75 7.02
N THR A 181 -4.54 19.04 7.36
CA THR A 181 -5.05 18.87 8.73
C THR A 181 -5.02 17.40 9.16
N VAL A 182 -5.51 16.49 8.31
CA VAL A 182 -5.47 15.05 8.57
C VAL A 182 -4.03 14.56 8.69
N VAL A 183 -3.13 14.99 7.81
CA VAL A 183 -1.71 14.61 7.85
C VAL A 183 -1.04 15.13 9.13
N TRP A 184 -1.35 16.35 9.55
CA TRP A 184 -0.82 16.94 10.77
C TRP A 184 -1.31 16.21 12.04
N TRP A 185 -2.61 15.92 12.13
CA TRP A 185 -3.16 15.15 13.25
C TRP A 185 -2.56 13.75 13.33
N ALA A 186 -2.37 13.10 12.18
CA ALA A 186 -1.71 11.80 12.11
C ALA A 186 -0.25 11.86 12.55
N ASP A 187 0.53 12.87 12.15
CA ASP A 187 1.92 13.02 12.60
C ASP A 187 2.01 13.26 14.11
N ILE A 188 1.10 14.07 14.68
CA ILE A 188 1.03 14.27 16.14
C ILE A 188 0.72 12.95 16.84
N PHE A 189 -0.33 12.24 16.40
CA PHE A 189 -0.70 10.97 17.00
C PHE A 189 0.43 9.94 16.91
N TRP A 190 1.10 9.87 15.76
CA TRP A 190 2.25 8.98 15.56
C TRP A 190 3.39 9.27 16.56
N ARG A 191 3.73 10.55 16.76
CA ARG A 191 4.82 10.95 17.70
C ARG A 191 4.42 10.82 19.16
N ALA A 192 3.20 11.18 19.50
CA ALA A 192 2.73 11.30 20.89
C ALA A 192 2.17 9.99 21.45
N VAL A 193 1.61 9.12 20.61
CA VAL A 193 0.90 7.91 21.05
C VAL A 193 1.55 6.66 20.48
N ASP A 194 1.69 6.56 19.16
CA ASP A 194 2.13 5.32 18.50
C ASP A 194 3.58 4.94 18.90
N ILE A 195 4.54 5.84 18.69
CA ILE A 195 5.95 5.59 19.04
C ILE A 195 6.13 5.25 20.54
N PRO A 196 5.58 6.00 21.50
CA PRO A 196 5.66 5.64 22.91
C PRO A 196 5.02 4.29 23.25
N THR A 197 3.89 3.95 22.61
CA THR A 197 3.20 2.67 22.82
C THR A 197 4.07 1.50 22.38
N VAL A 198 4.71 1.60 21.21
CA VAL A 198 5.65 0.56 20.72
C VAL A 198 6.87 0.44 21.65
N LYS A 199 7.40 1.56 22.15
CA LYS A 199 8.51 1.55 23.12
C LYS A 199 8.10 0.88 24.43
N PHE A 200 6.90 1.17 24.92
CA PHE A 200 6.35 0.54 26.12
C PHE A 200 6.17 -0.97 25.93
N ALA A 201 5.63 -1.41 24.80
CA ALA A 201 5.48 -2.82 24.48
C ALA A 201 6.82 -3.57 24.46
N LYS A 202 7.85 -3.00 23.81
CA LYS A 202 9.21 -3.57 23.80
C LYS A 202 9.86 -3.60 25.18
N TRP A 203 9.64 -2.56 25.98
CA TRP A 203 10.11 -2.54 27.37
C TRP A 203 9.43 -3.65 28.18
N PHE A 204 8.12 -3.82 28.05
CA PHE A 204 7.36 -4.85 28.73
C PHE A 204 7.81 -6.26 28.32
N GLU A 205 7.97 -6.49 27.01
CA GLU A 205 8.52 -7.74 26.44
C GLU A 205 9.87 -8.08 27.09
N SER A 206 10.78 -7.11 27.21
CA SER A 206 12.10 -7.32 27.83
C SER A 206 12.06 -7.72 29.31
N LYS A 207 10.95 -7.46 30.01
CA LYS A 207 10.76 -7.85 31.41
C LYS A 207 10.16 -9.24 31.57
N VAL A 208 9.42 -9.71 30.57
CA VAL A 208 8.69 -10.98 30.61
C VAL A 208 9.47 -12.11 29.93
N ILE A 209 10.32 -11.81 28.94
CA ILE A 209 11.20 -12.82 28.35
C ILE A 209 12.25 -13.23 29.39
N ALA A 210 12.09 -14.44 29.94
CA ALA A 210 13.17 -15.11 30.64
C ALA A 210 14.32 -15.31 29.66
N LYS A 211 15.50 -14.75 29.98
CA LYS A 211 16.73 -15.07 29.23
C LYS A 211 16.97 -16.58 29.37
N ALA A 212 16.78 -17.31 28.28
CA ALA A 212 17.27 -18.67 28.11
C ALA A 212 18.77 -18.65 27.81
#